data_AF-A0A8J2HGP6-F1
#
_entry.id   AF-A0A8J2HGP6-F1
#
_cell.length_a   1.000
_cell.length_b   1.000
_cell.length_c   1.000
_cell.angle_alpha   90.00
_cell.angle_beta   90.00
_cell.angle_gamma   90.00
#
_symmetry.space_group_name_H-M   'P 1'
#
loop_
_entity.id
_entity.type
_entity.pdbx_description
1 polymer ?
#
loop_
_entity_poly.entity_id
_entity_poly.type
_entity_poly.pdbx_seq_one_letter_code
_entity_poly.pdbx_strand_id
1 'polypeptide(L)'
;YLDSDTPGIPFYYFLLFLNDFYNLIILFLLYREANKITVFSVKVALSTLCAGKLIDKFRYIYSQISDNNGHMIHWKFSEFLKEILSLPAAVYETPSFPYSEDLSNSIIPSDSKVTVNNFLDIFMSDSGPHCLIWLPLYHRIANVESGMEKFFSPLAVSLSEEFNYHLRLN
;
A
#
# COMPACT_ATOMS: atom_id res chain seq x y z
N TYR A 1 -44.48 11.62 10.24
CA TYR A 1 -43.49 12.13 11.19
C TYR A 1 -42.20 11.40 10.86
N LEU A 2 -41.37 12.04 10.05
CA LEU A 2 -40.12 11.50 9.56
C LEU A 2 -39.10 11.65 10.69
N ASP A 3 -38.52 10.55 11.14
CA ASP A 3 -37.38 10.59 12.05
C ASP A 3 -36.12 10.77 11.21
N SER A 4 -35.43 11.88 11.43
CA SER A 4 -34.41 12.46 10.55
C SER A 4 -32.99 12.22 11.07
N ASP A 5 -32.66 10.99 11.50
CA ASP A 5 -31.32 10.68 12.04
C ASP A 5 -30.88 9.23 11.79
N THR A 6 -30.95 8.77 10.54
CA THR A 6 -30.09 7.67 10.09
C THR A 6 -29.02 8.26 9.18
N PRO A 7 -27.75 8.37 9.62
CA PRO A 7 -26.68 8.76 8.73
C PRO A 7 -26.60 7.69 7.63
N GLY A 8 -26.51 8.13 6.38
CA GLY A 8 -26.29 7.26 5.22
C GLY A 8 -24.95 6.54 5.30
N ILE A 9 -24.93 5.43 6.05
CA ILE A 9 -23.79 4.57 6.31
C ILE A 9 -23.31 3.72 5.09
N PRO A 10 -23.99 3.60 3.93
CA PRO A 10 -23.40 2.86 2.81
C PRO A 10 -22.44 3.67 1.92
N PHE A 11 -22.71 4.96 1.70
CA PHE A 11 -21.95 5.77 0.71
C PHE A 11 -20.69 6.40 1.31
N TYR A 12 -20.70 6.69 2.62
CA TYR A 12 -19.55 7.28 3.33
C TYR A 12 -18.39 6.29 3.46
N TYR A 13 -18.67 5.02 3.70
CA TYR A 13 -17.65 3.97 3.71
C TYR A 13 -17.11 3.70 2.31
N PHE A 14 -17.94 3.78 1.26
CA PHE A 14 -17.49 3.67 -0.14
C PHE A 14 -16.59 4.86 -0.56
N LEU A 15 -16.88 6.08 -0.08
CA LEU A 15 -16.02 7.24 -0.28
C LEU A 15 -14.75 7.20 0.57
N LEU A 16 -14.78 6.65 1.80
CA LEU A 16 -13.57 6.34 2.60
C LEU A 16 -12.69 5.28 1.90
N PHE A 17 -13.32 4.31 1.25
CA PHE A 17 -12.69 3.17 0.55
C PHE A 17 -11.90 3.57 -0.71
N LEU A 18 -12.42 4.48 -1.54
CA LEU A 18 -11.64 5.12 -2.61
C LEU A 18 -10.68 6.17 -2.05
N ASN A 19 -10.97 6.73 -0.88
CA ASN A 19 -10.09 7.70 -0.24
C ASN A 19 -8.81 7.08 0.28
N ASP A 20 -8.75 5.88 0.85
CA ASP A 20 -7.51 5.46 1.53
C ASP A 20 -6.31 5.25 0.60
N PHE A 21 -6.50 4.74 -0.62
CA PHE A 21 -5.40 4.61 -1.61
C PHE A 21 -4.98 5.98 -2.15
N TYR A 22 -5.94 6.81 -2.57
CA TYR A 22 -5.66 8.12 -3.13
C TYR A 22 -5.18 9.10 -2.05
N ASN A 23 -5.71 9.02 -0.83
CA ASN A 23 -5.28 9.79 0.33
C ASN A 23 -3.93 9.33 0.83
N LEU A 24 -3.61 8.03 0.85
CA LEU A 24 -2.27 7.61 1.23
C LEU A 24 -1.23 8.08 0.19
N ILE A 25 -1.58 8.07 -1.10
CA ILE A 25 -0.76 8.71 -2.14
C ILE A 25 -0.67 10.22 -1.92
N ILE A 26 -1.80 10.92 -1.74
CA ILE A 26 -1.83 12.37 -1.54
C ILE A 26 -1.05 12.75 -0.29
N LEU A 27 -1.25 12.06 0.83
CA LEU A 27 -0.50 12.26 2.08
C LEU A 27 0.98 11.96 1.88
N PHE A 28 1.35 10.92 1.16
CA PHE A 28 2.74 10.65 0.80
C PHE A 28 3.33 11.81 -0.05
N LEU A 29 2.60 12.27 -1.06
CA LEU A 29 3.03 13.38 -1.93
C LEU A 29 3.14 14.70 -1.14
N LEU A 30 2.24 14.95 -0.19
CA LEU A 30 2.27 16.09 0.73
C LEU A 30 3.43 15.98 1.73
N TYR A 31 3.64 14.80 2.31
CA TYR A 31 4.71 14.51 3.27
C TYR A 31 6.10 14.69 2.64
N ARG A 32 6.27 14.32 1.36
CA ARG A 32 7.57 14.36 0.70
C ARG A 32 8.05 15.74 0.26
N GLU A 33 7.21 16.79 0.37
CA GLU A 33 7.34 18.08 -0.31
C GLU A 33 7.42 17.90 -1.84
N ALA A 34 6.55 18.56 -2.61
CA ALA A 34 6.37 18.31 -4.05
C ALA A 34 7.66 18.35 -4.90
N ASN A 35 8.72 19.01 -4.43
CA ASN A 35 9.98 19.19 -5.15
C ASN A 35 11.01 18.06 -4.98
N LYS A 36 10.76 17.05 -4.14
CA LYS A 36 11.70 15.94 -3.86
C LYS A 36 11.21 14.57 -4.32
N ILE A 37 10.05 14.48 -4.97
CA ILE A 37 9.49 13.20 -5.41
C ILE A 37 10.28 12.66 -6.60
N THR A 38 10.93 11.51 -6.43
CA THR A 38 11.65 10.86 -7.53
C THR A 38 10.75 9.86 -8.26
N VAL A 39 11.12 9.50 -9.50
CA VAL A 39 10.44 8.42 -10.23
C VAL A 39 10.47 7.10 -9.43
N PHE A 40 11.54 6.85 -8.68
CA PHE A 40 11.67 5.66 -7.85
C PHE A 40 10.66 5.66 -6.70
N SER A 41 10.49 6.79 -6.02
CA SER A 41 9.49 7.00 -4.97
C SER A 41 8.07 6.71 -5.45
N VAL A 42 7.71 7.23 -6.63
CA VAL A 42 6.40 7.00 -7.24
C VAL A 42 6.22 5.52 -7.58
N LYS A 43 7.25 4.86 -8.12
CA LYS A 43 7.23 3.42 -8.40
C LYS A 43 7.01 2.60 -7.12
N VAL A 44 7.71 2.93 -6.03
CA VAL A 44 7.54 2.26 -4.75
C VAL A 44 6.12 2.44 -4.24
N ALA A 45 5.63 3.68 -4.15
CA ALA A 45 4.26 3.97 -3.71
C ALA A 45 3.20 3.24 -4.54
N LEU A 46 3.25 3.35 -5.86
CA LEU A 46 2.28 2.69 -6.74
C LEU A 46 2.33 1.17 -6.62
N SER A 47 3.53 0.57 -6.58
CA SER A 47 3.67 -0.89 -6.45
C SER A 47 3.22 -1.41 -5.08
N THR A 48 3.45 -0.65 -4.02
CA THR A 48 3.01 -0.98 -2.67
C THR A 48 1.50 -0.97 -2.58
N LEU A 49 0.87 0.05 -3.17
CA LEU A 49 -0.55 0.27 -3.01
C LEU A 49 -1.39 -0.58 -3.98
N CYS A 50 -0.92 -0.87 -5.19
CA CYS A 50 -1.71 -1.53 -6.24
C CYS A 50 -2.38 -2.87 -5.83
N ALA A 51 -3.44 -3.26 -6.54
CA ALA A 51 -4.19 -4.51 -6.29
C ALA A 51 -3.48 -5.78 -6.84
N GLY A 52 -2.19 -5.95 -6.54
CA GLY A 52 -1.38 -7.11 -6.93
C GLY A 52 -1.06 -8.05 -5.76
N LYS A 53 -0.67 -9.31 -6.05
CA LYS A 53 -0.18 -10.22 -5.01
C LYS A 53 1.09 -9.66 -4.36
N LEU A 54 1.22 -9.78 -3.04
CA LEU A 54 2.39 -9.29 -2.31
C LEU A 54 3.72 -9.79 -2.87
N ILE A 55 3.80 -11.07 -3.24
CA ILE A 55 4.99 -11.66 -3.84
C ILE A 55 5.38 -10.99 -5.17
N ASP A 56 4.41 -10.57 -5.97
CA ASP A 56 4.66 -9.91 -7.25
C ASP A 56 5.08 -8.46 -7.06
N LYS A 57 4.57 -7.79 -6.02
CA LYS A 57 5.05 -6.46 -5.59
C LYS A 57 6.52 -6.52 -5.18
N PHE A 58 6.90 -7.51 -4.37
CA PHE A 58 8.30 -7.69 -3.99
C PHE A 58 9.21 -8.04 -5.17
N ARG A 59 8.76 -8.86 -6.13
CA ARG A 59 9.50 -9.10 -7.37
C ARG A 59 9.68 -7.83 -8.20
N TYR A 60 8.65 -7.00 -8.29
CA TYR A 60 8.74 -5.71 -8.96
C TYR A 60 9.77 -4.81 -8.27
N ILE A 61 9.70 -4.65 -6.95
CA ILE A 61 10.69 -3.87 -6.19
C ILE A 61 12.10 -4.40 -6.42
N TYR A 62 12.29 -5.72 -6.32
CA TYR A 62 13.57 -6.38 -6.56
C TYR A 62 14.13 -6.02 -7.95
N SER A 63 13.29 -5.96 -8.98
CA SER A 63 13.70 -5.54 -10.33
C SER A 63 14.19 -4.09 -10.41
N GLN A 64 13.68 -3.20 -9.54
CA GLN A 64 14.10 -1.80 -9.52
C GLN A 64 15.44 -1.61 -8.79
N ILE A 65 15.72 -2.45 -7.80
CA ILE A 65 16.92 -2.36 -6.94
C ILE A 65 18.06 -3.30 -7.36
N SER A 66 17.89 -4.09 -8.41
CA SER A 66 18.90 -5.03 -8.90
C SER A 66 19.74 -4.48 -10.05
N ASP A 67 20.87 -5.14 -10.30
CA ASP A 67 21.72 -4.94 -11.47
C ASP A 67 21.31 -5.84 -12.65
N ASN A 68 21.99 -5.69 -13.79
CA ASN A 68 21.74 -6.49 -14.99
C ASN A 68 22.13 -7.97 -14.83
N ASN A 69 22.85 -8.32 -13.76
CA ASN A 69 23.24 -9.70 -13.46
C ASN A 69 22.24 -10.40 -12.53
N GLY A 70 21.15 -9.73 -12.16
CA GLY A 70 20.13 -10.28 -11.27
C GLY A 70 20.55 -10.32 -9.80
N HIS A 71 21.44 -9.43 -9.38
CA HIS A 71 21.81 -9.26 -7.97
C HIS A 71 21.33 -7.90 -7.44
N MET A 72 20.88 -7.89 -6.18
CA MET A 72 20.46 -6.68 -5.51
C MET A 72 21.64 -5.71 -5.32
N ILE A 73 21.40 -4.43 -5.58
CA ILE A 73 22.34 -3.34 -5.30
C ILE A 73 21.98 -2.75 -3.93
N HIS A 74 22.89 -2.90 -2.96
CA HIS A 74 22.60 -2.58 -1.55
C HIS A 74 22.18 -1.12 -1.30
N TRP A 75 22.83 -0.14 -1.92
CA TRP A 75 22.43 1.26 -1.75
C TRP A 75 21.02 1.55 -2.30
N LYS A 76 20.60 0.87 -3.38
CA LYS A 76 19.23 1.00 -3.89
C LYS A 76 18.21 0.36 -2.94
N PHE A 77 18.63 -0.68 -2.22
CA PHE A 77 17.82 -1.28 -1.15
C PHE A 77 17.64 -0.33 0.03
N SER A 78 18.71 0.37 0.45
CA SER A 78 18.61 1.45 1.45
C SER A 78 17.63 2.55 1.01
N GLU A 79 17.72 3.01 -0.24
CA GLU A 79 16.77 3.97 -0.80
C GLU A 79 15.34 3.42 -0.82
N PHE A 80 15.14 2.15 -1.19
CA PHE A 80 13.82 1.51 -1.11
C PHE A 80 13.23 1.57 0.30
N LEU A 81 14.02 1.28 1.34
CA LEU A 81 13.56 1.34 2.73
C LEU A 81 13.13 2.76 3.13
N LYS A 82 13.88 3.79 2.70
CA LYS A 82 13.47 5.20 2.90
C LYS A 82 12.13 5.49 2.23
N GLU A 83 11.96 5.07 0.99
CA GLU A 83 10.73 5.29 0.22
C GLU A 83 9.54 4.60 0.87
N ILE A 84 9.66 3.30 1.14
CA ILE A 84 8.53 2.52 1.64
C ILE A 84 8.14 2.93 3.06
N LEU A 85 9.08 3.31 3.91
CA LEU A 85 8.80 3.80 5.28
C LEU A 85 8.25 5.23 5.33
N SER A 86 8.38 6.00 4.24
CA SER A 86 7.70 7.30 4.17
C SER A 86 6.18 7.18 3.99
N LEU A 87 5.66 6.02 3.56
CA LEU A 87 4.23 5.76 3.51
C LEU A 87 3.57 5.72 4.91
N PRO A 88 4.02 4.88 5.87
CA PRO A 88 3.51 4.93 7.24
C PRO A 88 3.86 6.26 7.93
N ALA A 89 5.00 6.88 7.62
CA ALA A 89 5.33 8.20 8.16
C ALA A 89 4.30 9.28 7.75
N ALA A 90 3.75 9.19 6.53
CA ALA A 90 2.73 10.12 6.04
C ALA A 90 1.39 10.03 6.80
N VAL A 91 1.15 8.94 7.52
CA VAL A 91 0.00 8.75 8.44
C VAL A 91 0.41 8.81 9.90
N TYR A 92 1.55 9.45 10.20
CA TYR A 92 2.09 9.67 11.55
C TYR A 92 2.53 8.40 12.31
N GLU A 93 2.83 7.31 11.61
CA GLU A 93 3.28 6.04 12.20
C GLU A 93 4.81 5.89 12.28
N THR A 94 5.56 6.99 12.16
CA THR A 94 7.03 6.99 12.31
C THR A 94 7.53 6.39 13.64
N PRO A 95 6.88 6.61 14.80
CA PRO A 95 7.32 5.97 16.05
C PRO A 95 7.26 4.44 16.01
N SER A 96 6.29 3.89 15.27
CA SER A 96 6.10 2.45 15.08
C SER A 96 7.09 1.87 14.06
N PHE A 97 7.46 2.65 13.03
CA PHE A 97 8.30 2.21 11.92
C PHE A 97 9.42 3.22 11.60
N PRO A 98 10.40 3.40 12.51
CA PRO A 98 11.46 4.37 12.31
C PRO A 98 12.44 3.93 11.20
N TYR A 99 12.93 4.90 10.43
CA TYR A 99 14.07 4.71 9.53
C TYR A 99 15.38 5.09 10.23
N SER A 100 16.44 4.31 10.00
CA SER A 100 17.82 4.63 10.34
C SER A 100 18.75 4.21 9.21
N GLU A 101 19.92 4.85 9.10
CA GLU A 101 20.86 4.56 7.99
C GLU A 101 21.42 3.13 8.04
N ASP A 102 21.52 2.53 9.22
CA ASP A 102 22.00 1.16 9.40
C ASP A 102 20.91 0.10 9.16
N LEU A 103 19.64 0.50 8.98
CA LEU A 103 18.51 -0.41 8.83
C LEU A 103 18.70 -1.37 7.65
N SER A 104 19.20 -0.88 6.51
CA SER A 104 19.46 -1.75 5.37
C SER A 104 20.50 -2.82 5.67
N ASN A 105 21.56 -2.47 6.43
CA ASN A 105 22.62 -3.41 6.81
C ASN A 105 22.15 -4.42 7.85
N SER A 106 21.24 -4.05 8.75
CA SER A 106 20.71 -4.96 9.77
C SER A 106 19.76 -6.01 9.17
N ILE A 107 19.07 -5.69 8.08
CA ILE A 107 18.21 -6.64 7.36
C ILE A 107 19.02 -7.48 6.37
N ILE A 108 19.86 -6.84 5.56
CA ILE A 108 20.69 -7.49 4.55
C ILE A 108 22.11 -6.88 4.61
N PRO A 109 23.13 -7.65 5.03
CA PRO A 109 24.52 -7.17 5.02
C PRO A 109 24.97 -6.74 3.61
N SER A 110 25.73 -5.64 3.53
CA SER A 110 26.16 -5.04 2.25
C SER A 110 27.11 -5.90 1.41
N ASP A 111 27.77 -6.88 2.02
CA ASP A 111 28.62 -7.87 1.35
C ASP A 111 27.85 -9.08 0.79
N SER A 112 26.54 -9.16 1.05
CA SER A 112 25.70 -10.27 0.62
C SER A 112 25.31 -10.17 -0.86
N LYS A 113 25.56 -11.25 -1.61
CA LYS A 113 25.02 -11.42 -2.98
C LYS A 113 23.60 -11.94 -2.91
N VAL A 114 22.63 -11.04 -2.99
CA VAL A 114 21.20 -11.39 -2.84
C VAL A 114 20.53 -11.56 -4.19
N THR A 115 20.02 -12.78 -4.46
CA THR A 115 19.14 -13.07 -5.59
C THR A 115 17.68 -12.76 -5.27
N VAL A 116 16.79 -12.78 -6.27
CA VAL A 116 15.35 -12.55 -6.07
C VAL A 116 14.75 -13.55 -5.08
N ASN A 117 15.19 -14.81 -5.11
CA ASN A 117 14.66 -15.83 -4.21
C ASN A 117 15.09 -15.55 -2.76
N ASN A 118 16.36 -15.20 -2.54
CA ASN A 118 16.83 -14.83 -1.20
C ASN A 118 16.08 -13.62 -0.66
N PHE A 119 15.83 -12.62 -1.49
CA PHE A 119 15.02 -11.46 -1.12
C PHE A 119 13.60 -11.89 -0.72
N LEU A 120 12.93 -12.69 -1.55
CA LEU A 120 11.58 -13.17 -1.25
C LEU A 120 11.54 -14.02 0.02
N ASP A 121 12.52 -14.89 0.26
CA ASP A 121 12.60 -15.72 1.46
C ASP A 121 12.68 -14.85 2.73
N ILE A 122 13.44 -13.75 2.69
CA ILE A 122 13.54 -12.80 3.81
C ILE A 122 12.19 -12.09 4.03
N PHE A 123 11.64 -11.48 2.98
CA PHE A 123 10.48 -10.59 3.10
C PHE A 123 9.12 -11.30 3.20
N MET A 124 9.03 -12.55 2.75
CA MET A 124 7.83 -13.37 2.84
C MET A 124 7.83 -14.32 4.04
N SER A 125 8.93 -14.38 4.82
CA SER A 125 8.99 -15.18 6.03
C SER A 125 8.00 -14.70 7.10
N ASP A 126 7.54 -15.62 7.95
CA ASP A 126 6.60 -15.30 9.04
C ASP A 126 7.15 -14.23 10.01
N SER A 127 8.48 -14.18 10.17
CA SER A 127 9.19 -13.21 11.01
C SER A 127 9.86 -12.10 10.19
N GLY A 128 9.38 -11.80 8.99
CA GLY A 128 9.99 -10.82 8.09
C GLY A 128 10.32 -9.47 8.74
N PRO A 129 11.09 -8.60 8.07
CA PRO A 129 11.67 -7.42 8.70
C PRO A 129 10.63 -6.56 9.41
N HIS A 130 10.83 -6.31 10.72
CA HIS A 130 9.85 -5.62 11.56
C HIS A 130 9.41 -4.26 11.01
N CYS A 131 10.33 -3.52 10.35
CA CYS A 131 10.01 -2.24 9.73
C CYS A 131 8.95 -2.34 8.62
N LEU A 132 8.74 -3.53 8.03
CA LEU A 132 7.76 -3.76 6.97
C LEU A 132 6.57 -4.63 7.39
N ILE A 133 6.38 -4.92 8.68
CA ILE A 133 5.24 -5.75 9.14
C ILE A 133 3.87 -5.13 8.81
N TRP A 134 3.82 -3.80 8.67
CA TRP A 134 2.64 -3.07 8.23
C TRP A 134 2.24 -3.41 6.78
N LEU A 135 3.18 -3.80 5.93
CA LEU A 135 2.92 -4.02 4.51
C LEU A 135 2.09 -5.29 4.24
N PRO A 136 2.40 -6.47 4.82
CA PRO A 136 1.50 -7.62 4.78
C PRO A 136 0.13 -7.35 5.45
N LEU A 137 0.10 -6.56 6.53
CA LEU A 137 -1.16 -6.17 7.18
C LEU A 137 -2.03 -5.33 6.24
N TYR A 138 -1.46 -4.27 5.65
CA TYR A 138 -2.10 -3.44 4.64
C TYR A 138 -2.58 -4.27 3.46
N HIS A 139 -1.74 -5.18 2.95
CA HIS A 139 -2.14 -6.06 1.85
C HIS A 139 -3.34 -6.96 2.20
N ARG A 140 -3.40 -7.50 3.41
CA ARG A 140 -4.55 -8.30 3.87
C ARG A 140 -5.82 -7.46 3.95
N ILE A 141 -5.74 -6.27 4.53
CA ILE A 141 -6.87 -5.35 4.65
C ILE A 141 -7.38 -4.97 3.26
N ALA A 142 -6.50 -4.52 2.37
CA ALA A 142 -6.83 -4.17 0.99
C ALA A 142 -7.40 -5.34 0.18
N ASN A 143 -6.95 -6.58 0.43
CA ASN A 143 -7.51 -7.77 -0.23
C ASN A 143 -8.91 -8.13 0.29
N VAL A 144 -9.16 -7.99 1.61
CA VAL A 144 -10.49 -8.19 2.20
C VAL A 144 -11.45 -7.14 1.66
N GLU A 145 -11.00 -5.89 1.62
CA GLU A 145 -11.73 -4.74 1.09
C GLU A 145 -12.08 -4.92 -0.39
N SER A 146 -11.12 -5.25 -1.26
CA SER A 146 -11.40 -5.52 -2.68
C SER A 146 -12.30 -6.75 -2.90
N GLY A 147 -12.29 -7.72 -1.97
CA GLY A 147 -13.26 -8.81 -1.94
C GLY A 147 -14.67 -8.31 -1.59
N MET A 148 -14.79 -7.41 -0.62
CA MET A 148 -16.04 -6.75 -0.25
C MET A 148 -16.59 -5.88 -1.40
N GLU A 149 -15.75 -5.15 -2.13
CA GLU A 149 -16.16 -4.37 -3.32
C GLU A 149 -16.86 -5.24 -4.37
N LYS A 150 -16.34 -6.44 -4.65
CA LYS A 150 -16.98 -7.41 -5.56
C LYS A 150 -18.31 -7.96 -5.02
N PHE A 151 -18.48 -8.00 -3.69
CA PHE A 151 -19.68 -8.51 -3.04
C PHE A 151 -20.78 -7.45 -2.88
N PHE A 152 -20.39 -6.20 -2.61
CA PHE A 152 -21.31 -5.07 -2.44
C PHE A 152 -21.60 -4.33 -3.74
N SER A 153 -20.76 -4.42 -4.78
CA SER A 153 -21.06 -3.76 -6.06
C SER A 153 -22.39 -4.20 -6.69
N PRO A 154 -22.80 -5.49 -6.69
CA PRO A 154 -24.12 -5.86 -7.20
C PRO A 154 -25.25 -5.34 -6.30
N LEU A 155 -25.03 -5.29 -4.99
CA LEU A 155 -26.00 -4.79 -4.01
C LEU A 155 -26.18 -3.27 -4.13
N ALA A 156 -25.09 -2.53 -4.34
CA ALA A 156 -25.08 -1.10 -4.57
C ALA A 156 -25.76 -0.73 -5.90
N VAL A 157 -25.52 -1.52 -6.96
CA VAL A 157 -26.24 -1.39 -8.23
C VAL A 157 -27.73 -1.67 -8.03
N SER A 158 -28.08 -2.77 -7.36
CA SER A 158 -29.47 -3.16 -7.12
C SER A 158 -30.23 -2.10 -6.31
N LEU A 159 -29.62 -1.56 -5.24
CA LEU A 159 -30.20 -0.47 -4.44
C LEU A 159 -30.33 0.83 -5.24
N SER A 160 -29.38 1.13 -6.13
CA SER A 160 -29.46 2.31 -7.01
C SER A 160 -30.59 2.17 -8.04
N GLU A 161 -30.85 0.96 -8.55
CA GLU A 161 -31.96 0.69 -9.47
C GLU A 161 -33.31 0.80 -8.77
N GLU A 162 -33.42 0.26 -7.55
CA GLU A 162 -34.62 0.31 -6.72
C GLU A 162 -34.99 1.75 -6.33
N PHE A 163 -33.99 2.56 -5.98
CA PHE A 163 -34.17 3.97 -5.67
C PHE A 163 -34.57 4.80 -6.90
N ASN A 164 -33.94 4.54 -8.06
CA ASN A 164 -34.30 5.20 -9.32
C ASN A 164 -35.69 4.80 -9.83
N TYR A 165 -36.12 3.56 -9.57
CA TYR A 165 -37.47 3.10 -9.87
C TYR A 165 -38.52 3.88 -9.08
N HIS A 166 -38.28 4.07 -7.77
CA HIS A 166 -39.18 4.86 -6.92
C HIS A 166 -39.22 6.35 -7.27
N LEU A 167 -38.12 6.92 -7.76
CA LEU A 167 -38.08 8.30 -8.26
C LEU A 167 -38.81 8.49 -9.61
N ARG A 168 -39.00 7.43 -10.40
CA ARG A 168 -39.75 7.50 -11.68
C ARG A 168 -41.26 7.34 -11.50
N LEU A 169 -41.71 6.87 -10.34
CA LEU A 169 -43.12 6.63 -10.03
C LEU A 169 -43.78 7.77 -9.25
N ASN A 170 -43.02 8.80 -8.86
CA ASN A 170 -43.48 10.05 -8.27
C ASN A 170 -43.18 11.23 -9.21
#